data_AF-A0A0F8KBE5-F1
#
_entry.id   AF-A0A0F8KBE5-F1
#
_cell.length_a   1.000
_cell.length_b   1.000
_cell.length_c   1.000
_cell.angle_alpha   90.00
_cell.angle_beta   90.00
_cell.angle_gamma   90.00
#
_symmetry.space_group_name_H-M   'P 1'
#
loop_
_entity.id
_entity.type
_entity.pdbx_description
1 polymer ?
#
loop_
_entity_poly.entity_id
_entity_poly.type
_entity_poly.pdbx_seq_one_letter_code
_entity_poly.pdbx_strand_id
1 'polypeptide(L)'
;MCIRDSPWTVRITDCAGRIYQPDPFFISVDTTAPAPVSNLTVVDAFSDTTWYYTYDEPGLYVCWDKNTEEDLYDGADAYYGTPYAVFISDFEPSGIEEMELAMPVSSIYDTIDNKALFMHIGMYQGKPLVYGKDYWVAVIALDRAGNYDECFTMCGPVQTYEDMDLTLDAGWNLKSVPRRLAPFNADTCSVFGEGSTVIYWDGACWQFPKTIEPCKGYWVYTPEACETNVKFKPMPVGSATPDVPASLDLCAGWQMIGHTSTQPAHWSETLGSLQSDKIIANYKFSNIITYSQNEGWGGTINLGFLDLFAQPESEIPYPVQTLESSGAMVPGQGYWIFMKEDGTYASIENVELYQAE
;
A
#
# COMPACT_ATOMS: atom_id res chain seq x y z
N MET A 1 -24.95 -34.93 -0.78
CA MET A 1 -26.27 -35.01 -0.13
C MET A 1 -26.41 -36.29 0.70
N CYS A 2 -26.03 -36.24 1.99
CA CYS A 2 -26.31 -37.33 2.94
C CYS A 2 -27.38 -36.83 3.91
N ILE A 3 -28.65 -37.05 3.57
CA ILE A 3 -29.79 -36.60 4.37
C ILE A 3 -29.91 -37.48 5.61
N ARG A 4 -29.78 -36.89 6.80
CA ARG A 4 -30.04 -37.60 8.06
C ARG A 4 -31.51 -37.41 8.45
N ASP A 5 -32.35 -38.34 8.02
CA ASP A 5 -33.76 -38.36 8.36
C ASP A 5 -33.98 -38.68 9.85
N SER A 6 -34.24 -37.65 10.65
CA SER A 6 -34.66 -37.85 12.05
C SER A 6 -36.19 -37.87 12.11
N PRO A 7 -36.82 -38.98 12.56
CA PRO A 7 -38.28 -39.05 12.67
C PRO A 7 -38.76 -38.28 13.91
N TRP A 8 -39.71 -37.37 13.71
CA TRP A 8 -40.40 -36.65 14.78
C TRP A 8 -41.88 -37.02 14.77
N THR A 9 -42.46 -37.28 15.95
CA THR A 9 -43.90 -37.56 16.10
C THR A 9 -44.51 -36.62 17.14
N VAL A 10 -45.69 -36.08 16.85
CA VAL A 10 -46.45 -35.27 17.81
C VAL A 10 -47.51 -36.14 18.47
N ARG A 11 -47.55 -36.19 19.80
CA ARG A 11 -48.59 -36.92 20.55
C ARG A 11 -49.65 -35.93 21.04
N ILE A 12 -50.86 -36.05 20.52
CA ILE A 12 -51.99 -35.19 20.88
C ILE A 12 -52.87 -35.94 21.88
N THR A 13 -53.14 -35.34 23.03
CA THR A 13 -54.07 -35.88 24.02
C THR A 13 -55.19 -34.88 24.27
N ASP A 14 -56.45 -35.29 24.09
CA ASP A 14 -57.59 -34.41 24.35
C ASP A 14 -57.99 -34.37 25.85
N CYS A 15 -58.91 -33.48 26.21
CA CYS A 15 -59.38 -33.33 27.60
C CYS A 15 -60.11 -34.57 28.15
N ALA A 16 -60.48 -35.53 27.29
CA ALA A 16 -61.07 -36.81 27.67
C ALA A 16 -60.01 -37.93 27.80
N GLY A 17 -58.72 -37.61 27.61
CA GLY A 17 -57.61 -38.56 27.70
C GLY A 17 -57.42 -39.41 26.44
N ARG A 18 -58.09 -39.10 25.33
CA ARG A 18 -57.89 -39.81 24.06
C ARG A 18 -56.61 -39.34 23.40
N ILE A 19 -55.82 -40.30 22.92
CA ILE A 19 -54.49 -40.08 22.37
C ILE A 19 -54.52 -40.33 20.87
N TYR A 20 -54.03 -39.37 20.10
CA TYR A 20 -53.78 -39.50 18.67
C TYR A 20 -52.30 -39.24 18.39
N GLN A 21 -51.69 -40.10 17.59
CA GLN A 21 -50.32 -39.95 17.11
C GLN A 21 -50.35 -40.11 15.58
N PRO A 22 -50.12 -39.03 14.81
CA PRO A 22 -50.02 -39.11 13.37
C PRO A 22 -48.75 -39.84 12.95
N ASP A 23 -48.66 -40.18 11.66
CA ASP A 23 -47.46 -40.75 11.07
C ASP A 23 -46.23 -39.86 11.33
N PRO A 24 -45.03 -40.43 11.48
CA PRO A 24 -43.81 -39.66 11.69
C PRO A 24 -43.59 -38.61 10.59
N PHE A 25 -43.30 -37.39 11.00
CA PHE A 25 -42.76 -36.37 10.11
C PHE A 25 -41.24 -36.51 10.08
N PHE A 26 -40.67 -36.45 8.88
CA PHE A 26 -39.23 -36.48 8.69
C PHE A 26 -38.74 -35.06 8.45
N ILE A 27 -37.72 -34.65 9.19
CA ILE A 27 -36.97 -33.41 8.94
C ILE A 27 -35.62 -33.84 8.38
N SER A 28 -35.33 -33.39 7.16
CA SER A 28 -34.01 -33.45 6.56
C SER A 28 -33.27 -32.18 6.94
N VAL A 29 -32.14 -32.32 7.63
CA VAL A 29 -31.19 -31.23 7.83
C VAL A 29 -29.98 -31.56 6.97
N ASP A 30 -29.59 -30.65 6.10
CA ASP A 30 -28.34 -30.78 5.38
C ASP A 30 -27.18 -30.46 6.32
N THR A 31 -26.23 -31.37 6.40
CA THR A 31 -25.03 -31.26 7.24
C THR A 31 -23.75 -31.45 6.43
N THR A 32 -23.84 -31.42 5.10
CA THR A 32 -22.69 -31.67 4.22
C THR A 32 -22.09 -30.34 3.81
N ALA A 33 -21.01 -29.92 4.48
CA ALA A 33 -20.29 -28.73 4.09
C ALA A 33 -19.69 -28.83 2.67
N PRO A 34 -19.61 -27.72 1.93
CA PRO A 34 -18.81 -27.64 0.71
C PRO A 34 -17.32 -27.69 1.06
N ALA A 35 -16.50 -28.09 0.10
CA ALA A 35 -15.04 -28.12 0.27
C ALA A 35 -14.47 -26.72 0.57
N PRO A 36 -13.36 -26.64 1.35
CA PRO A 36 -12.62 -25.40 1.55
C PRO A 36 -12.20 -24.78 0.22
N VAL A 37 -12.07 -23.46 0.18
CA VAL A 37 -11.53 -22.78 -1.01
C VAL A 37 -10.10 -23.26 -1.30
N SER A 38 -9.69 -23.19 -2.55
CA SER A 38 -8.33 -23.54 -2.95
C SER A 38 -7.57 -22.34 -3.47
N ASN A 39 -6.24 -22.40 -3.42
CA ASN A 39 -5.34 -21.34 -3.90
C ASN A 39 -5.62 -19.96 -3.27
N LEU A 40 -5.95 -19.92 -1.98
CA LEU A 40 -6.07 -18.66 -1.25
C LEU A 40 -4.72 -17.94 -1.22
N THR A 41 -4.68 -16.75 -1.79
CA THR A 41 -3.54 -15.83 -1.72
C THR A 41 -4.00 -14.51 -1.16
N VAL A 42 -3.22 -13.97 -0.21
CA VAL A 42 -3.46 -12.66 0.37
C VAL A 42 -2.16 -11.86 0.25
N VAL A 43 -2.24 -10.73 -0.44
CA VAL A 43 -1.09 -9.88 -0.72
C VAL A 43 -1.40 -8.42 -0.39
N ASP A 44 -0.36 -7.64 -0.19
CA ASP A 44 -0.46 -6.20 -0.04
C ASP A 44 -1.12 -5.55 -1.27
N ALA A 45 -2.02 -4.59 -1.02
CA ALA A 45 -2.57 -3.77 -2.09
C ALA A 45 -1.60 -2.64 -2.40
N PHE A 46 -1.20 -2.51 -3.67
CA PHE A 46 -0.24 -1.47 -4.08
C PHE A 46 -0.92 -0.11 -4.18
N SER A 47 -0.12 0.93 -3.94
CA SER A 47 -0.50 2.32 -4.13
C SER A 47 -0.88 2.65 -5.58
N ASP A 48 -1.64 3.73 -5.75
CA ASP A 48 -1.84 4.38 -7.04
C ASP A 48 -0.77 5.46 -7.22
N THR A 49 0.32 5.10 -7.92
CA THR A 49 1.46 5.98 -8.14
C THR A 49 1.44 6.59 -9.53
N THR A 50 1.50 7.93 -9.57
CA THR A 50 1.86 8.70 -10.77
C THR A 50 3.28 9.24 -10.63
N TRP A 51 3.84 9.79 -11.69
CA TRP A 51 5.15 10.46 -11.58
C TRP A 51 5.10 11.73 -10.70
N TYR A 52 3.92 12.32 -10.48
CA TYR A 52 3.75 13.59 -9.75
C TYR A 52 3.38 13.40 -8.28
N TYR A 53 2.62 12.36 -7.95
CA TYR A 53 2.19 12.01 -6.59
C TYR A 53 1.87 10.52 -6.46
N THR A 54 1.87 10.05 -5.21
CA THR A 54 1.39 8.72 -4.83
C THR A 54 0.21 8.84 -3.87
N TYR A 55 -0.90 8.20 -4.22
CA TYR A 55 -2.02 7.98 -3.32
C TYR A 55 -1.99 6.55 -2.83
N ASP A 56 -1.99 6.37 -1.51
CA ASP A 56 -1.89 5.04 -0.93
C ASP A 56 -2.77 4.92 0.32
N GLU A 57 -3.49 3.81 0.38
CA GLU A 57 -4.33 3.44 1.51
C GLU A 57 -4.02 2.00 1.92
N PRO A 58 -3.94 1.71 3.23
CA PRO A 58 -3.58 0.39 3.71
C PRO A 58 -4.63 -0.63 3.30
N GLY A 59 -4.20 -1.66 2.58
CA GLY A 59 -5.10 -2.60 1.94
C GLY A 59 -4.51 -3.99 1.72
N LEU A 60 -5.38 -4.99 1.64
CA LEU A 60 -5.03 -6.36 1.30
C LEU A 60 -5.90 -6.86 0.16
N TYR A 61 -5.26 -7.45 -0.85
CA TYR A 61 -5.92 -8.15 -1.93
C TYR A 61 -6.00 -9.65 -1.64
N VAL A 62 -7.23 -10.17 -1.63
CA VAL A 62 -7.57 -11.55 -1.32
C VAL A 62 -8.07 -12.22 -2.59
N CYS A 63 -7.45 -13.33 -2.99
CA CYS A 63 -7.83 -14.08 -4.18
C CYS A 63 -7.97 -15.56 -3.85
N TRP A 64 -8.99 -16.24 -4.38
CA TRP A 64 -9.22 -17.67 -4.22
C TRP A 64 -9.95 -18.28 -5.42
N ASP A 65 -9.75 -19.57 -5.67
CA ASP A 65 -10.43 -20.28 -6.74
C ASP A 65 -11.92 -20.48 -6.41
N LYS A 66 -12.76 -20.39 -7.45
CA LYS A 66 -14.18 -20.70 -7.32
C LYS A 66 -14.37 -22.19 -7.07
N ASN A 67 -15.12 -22.51 -6.02
CA ASN A 67 -15.70 -23.83 -5.83
C ASN A 67 -16.75 -24.10 -6.93
N THR A 68 -16.77 -25.33 -7.44
CA THR A 68 -17.63 -25.80 -8.53
C THR A 68 -18.77 -26.72 -8.05
N GLU A 69 -18.94 -26.88 -6.74
CA GLU A 69 -20.01 -27.68 -6.16
C GLU A 69 -21.39 -27.07 -6.46
N GLU A 70 -22.39 -27.93 -6.72
CA GLU A 70 -23.72 -27.51 -7.14
C GLU A 70 -24.57 -26.92 -6.00
N ASP A 71 -24.23 -27.21 -4.75
CA ASP A 71 -25.02 -26.83 -3.56
C ASP A 71 -24.53 -25.54 -2.88
N LEU A 72 -23.67 -24.78 -3.55
CA LEU A 72 -23.19 -23.51 -3.05
C LEU A 72 -24.32 -22.49 -2.89
N TYR A 73 -24.19 -21.63 -1.89
CA TYR A 73 -25.18 -20.60 -1.58
C TYR A 73 -25.38 -19.60 -2.74
N ASP A 74 -26.59 -19.56 -3.31
CA ASP A 74 -26.93 -18.74 -4.48
C ASP A 74 -28.03 -17.69 -4.20
N GLY A 75 -28.26 -17.38 -2.92
CA GLY A 75 -29.32 -16.48 -2.48
C GLY A 75 -29.05 -14.99 -2.77
N ALA A 76 -30.11 -14.20 -2.90
CA ALA A 76 -30.01 -12.73 -3.01
C ALA A 76 -29.42 -12.05 -1.74
N ASP A 77 -29.45 -12.76 -0.61
CA ASP A 77 -28.87 -12.33 0.67
C ASP A 77 -27.42 -12.83 0.85
N ALA A 78 -26.81 -13.37 -0.23
CA ALA A 78 -25.44 -13.86 -0.22
C ALA A 78 -24.47 -12.74 0.15
N TYR A 79 -23.39 -13.09 0.86
CA TYR A 79 -22.36 -12.13 1.23
C TYR A 79 -21.76 -11.51 -0.04
N TYR A 80 -22.10 -10.24 -0.26
CA TYR A 80 -21.79 -9.49 -1.48
C TYR A 80 -22.13 -10.24 -2.79
N GLY A 81 -23.22 -11.01 -2.78
CA GLY A 81 -23.70 -11.73 -3.97
C GLY A 81 -22.90 -12.99 -4.32
N THR A 82 -22.07 -13.50 -3.40
CA THR A 82 -21.25 -14.71 -3.63
C THR A 82 -21.47 -15.75 -2.52
N PRO A 83 -21.25 -17.07 -2.79
CA PRO A 83 -21.33 -18.11 -1.77
C PRO A 83 -20.18 -18.09 -0.76
N TYR A 84 -19.34 -17.06 -0.76
CA TYR A 84 -18.14 -17.00 0.07
C TYR A 84 -18.30 -15.96 1.16
N ALA A 85 -17.71 -16.23 2.33
CA ALA A 85 -17.53 -15.23 3.37
C ALA A 85 -16.04 -15.08 3.66
N VAL A 86 -15.58 -13.81 3.69
CA VAL A 86 -14.18 -13.45 3.92
C VAL A 86 -14.06 -12.88 5.32
N PHE A 87 -13.09 -13.36 6.09
CA PHE A 87 -12.87 -12.97 7.47
C PHE A 87 -11.46 -12.43 7.66
N ILE A 88 -11.30 -11.53 8.62
CA ILE A 88 -10.02 -10.90 8.97
C ILE A 88 -9.84 -10.84 10.49
N SER A 89 -8.60 -11.01 10.94
CA SER A 89 -8.18 -10.87 12.34
C SER A 89 -6.84 -10.15 12.42
N ASP A 90 -6.58 -9.47 13.53
CA ASP A 90 -5.31 -8.84 13.86
C ASP A 90 -4.43 -9.65 14.83
N PHE A 91 -4.80 -10.91 15.04
CA PHE A 91 -4.05 -11.94 15.75
C PHE A 91 -4.26 -13.30 15.07
N GLU A 92 -3.34 -14.25 15.29
CA GLU A 92 -3.47 -15.63 14.77
C GLU A 92 -4.69 -16.32 15.40
N PRO A 93 -5.75 -16.60 14.63
CA PRO A 93 -6.98 -17.16 15.17
C PRO A 93 -6.90 -18.69 15.24
N SER A 94 -7.56 -19.28 16.24
CA SER A 94 -7.71 -20.74 16.36
C SER A 94 -8.89 -21.29 15.57
N GLY A 95 -9.80 -20.41 15.12
CA GLY A 95 -11.00 -20.72 14.35
C GLY A 95 -11.67 -19.46 13.83
N ILE A 96 -12.63 -19.61 12.91
CA ILE A 96 -13.28 -18.47 12.24
C ILE A 96 -14.13 -17.60 13.18
N GLU A 97 -14.60 -18.17 14.30
CA GLU A 97 -15.38 -17.49 15.33
C GLU A 97 -14.60 -16.39 16.08
N GLU A 98 -13.27 -16.43 15.99
CA GLU A 98 -12.37 -15.41 16.55
C GLU A 98 -12.09 -14.27 15.56
N MET A 99 -12.54 -14.41 14.32
CA MET A 99 -12.30 -13.45 13.24
C MET A 99 -13.52 -12.56 13.01
N GLU A 100 -13.29 -11.35 12.49
CA GLU A 100 -14.36 -10.46 12.06
C GLU A 100 -14.69 -10.69 10.59
N LEU A 101 -15.97 -10.60 10.22
CA LEU A 101 -16.37 -10.59 8.82
C LEU A 101 -15.76 -9.36 8.14
N ALA A 102 -14.94 -9.57 7.12
CA ALA A 102 -14.30 -8.48 6.41
C ALA A 102 -15.37 -7.60 5.72
N MET A 103 -15.03 -6.36 5.44
CA MET A 103 -15.85 -5.51 4.56
C MET A 103 -15.01 -5.16 3.34
N PRO A 104 -15.47 -5.50 2.13
CA PRO A 104 -14.72 -5.18 0.94
C PRO A 104 -14.82 -3.68 0.66
N VAL A 105 -13.72 -3.09 0.19
CA VAL A 105 -13.68 -1.69 -0.25
C VAL A 105 -14.60 -1.46 -1.45
N SER A 106 -14.81 -2.51 -2.26
CA SER A 106 -15.75 -2.50 -3.38
C SER A 106 -16.42 -3.88 -3.53
N SER A 107 -17.06 -4.20 -4.65
CA SER A 107 -17.67 -5.55 -4.79
C SER A 107 -16.61 -6.65 -4.88
N ILE A 108 -17.01 -7.91 -4.70
CA ILE A 108 -16.17 -9.06 -5.03
C ILE A 108 -16.21 -9.24 -6.55
N TYR A 109 -15.06 -9.40 -7.20
CA TYR A 109 -14.94 -9.51 -8.65
C TYR A 109 -14.41 -10.86 -9.10
N ASP A 110 -14.77 -11.24 -10.32
CA ASP A 110 -14.15 -12.36 -11.01
C ASP A 110 -12.78 -11.98 -11.58
N THR A 111 -11.85 -12.93 -11.58
CA THR A 111 -10.63 -12.81 -12.38
C THR A 111 -10.96 -12.80 -13.88
N ILE A 112 -10.04 -12.29 -14.72
CA ILE A 112 -10.23 -12.17 -16.18
C ILE A 112 -10.54 -13.53 -16.83
N ASP A 113 -9.96 -14.61 -16.32
CA ASP A 113 -10.20 -15.98 -16.79
C ASP A 113 -11.44 -16.63 -16.17
N ASN A 114 -12.13 -15.91 -15.28
CA ASN A 114 -13.35 -16.29 -14.58
C ASN A 114 -13.22 -17.54 -13.70
N LYS A 115 -12.00 -17.91 -13.30
CA LYS A 115 -11.74 -19.11 -12.47
C LYS A 115 -11.65 -18.81 -10.98
N ALA A 116 -11.30 -17.60 -10.62
CA ALA A 116 -11.10 -17.17 -9.25
C ALA A 116 -11.93 -15.91 -8.95
N LEU A 117 -12.04 -15.62 -7.66
CA LEU A 117 -12.64 -14.40 -7.13
C LEU A 117 -11.57 -13.57 -6.44
N PHE A 118 -11.82 -12.27 -6.40
CA PHE A 118 -10.93 -11.28 -5.83
C PHE A 118 -11.69 -10.27 -4.98
N MET A 119 -11.11 -9.92 -3.83
CA MET A 119 -11.65 -8.94 -2.88
C MET A 119 -10.54 -8.03 -2.36
N HIS A 120 -10.84 -6.73 -2.26
CA HIS A 120 -9.98 -5.73 -1.61
C HIS A 120 -10.49 -5.45 -0.20
N ILE A 121 -9.67 -5.68 0.83
CA ILE A 121 -9.95 -5.35 2.23
C ILE A 121 -9.13 -4.12 2.62
N GLY A 122 -9.80 -3.04 3.03
CA GLY A 122 -9.14 -1.81 3.48
C GLY A 122 -9.38 -1.48 4.96
N MET A 123 -10.18 -2.30 5.67
CA MET A 123 -10.59 -1.99 7.05
C MET A 123 -10.67 -3.22 7.96
N TYR A 124 -10.46 -2.99 9.25
CA TYR A 124 -10.70 -3.91 10.35
C TYR A 124 -11.37 -3.15 11.50
N GLN A 125 -12.47 -3.67 12.09
CA GLN A 125 -13.27 -3.00 13.11
C GLN A 125 -13.72 -1.57 12.74
N GLY A 126 -14.05 -1.37 11.46
CA GLY A 126 -14.50 -0.07 10.92
C GLY A 126 -13.40 1.01 10.87
N LYS A 127 -12.13 0.63 11.00
CA LYS A 127 -10.97 1.53 10.86
C LYS A 127 -10.08 1.04 9.72
N PRO A 128 -9.35 1.94 9.04
CA PRO A 128 -8.33 1.53 8.07
C PRO A 128 -7.38 0.49 8.65
N LEU A 129 -6.88 -0.41 7.80
CA LEU A 129 -5.79 -1.30 8.19
C LEU A 129 -4.56 -0.47 8.63
N VAL A 130 -3.63 -1.11 9.33
CA VAL A 130 -2.43 -0.43 9.83
C VAL A 130 -1.20 -1.00 9.16
N TYR A 131 -0.43 -0.13 8.51
CA TYR A 131 0.82 -0.53 7.87
C TYR A 131 1.75 -1.25 8.85
N GLY A 132 2.35 -2.35 8.39
CA GLY A 132 3.26 -3.19 9.18
C GLY A 132 2.62 -3.98 10.31
N LYS A 133 1.29 -3.95 10.46
CA LYS A 133 0.58 -4.80 11.42
C LYS A 133 0.28 -6.15 10.77
N ASP A 134 0.46 -7.21 11.54
CA ASP A 134 0.09 -8.56 11.12
C ASP A 134 -1.43 -8.73 11.10
N TYR A 135 -1.92 -9.29 10.00
CA TYR A 135 -3.30 -9.71 9.81
C TYR A 135 -3.37 -11.17 9.36
N TRP A 136 -4.49 -11.81 9.66
CA TRP A 136 -4.85 -13.14 9.19
C TRP A 136 -6.17 -13.05 8.48
N VAL A 137 -6.25 -13.64 7.29
CA VAL A 137 -7.45 -13.61 6.45
C VAL A 137 -7.85 -15.03 6.11
N ALA A 138 -9.14 -15.33 6.29
CA ALA A 138 -9.72 -16.62 5.96
C ALA A 138 -10.86 -16.45 4.96
N VAL A 139 -11.08 -17.47 4.14
CA VAL A 139 -12.22 -17.52 3.22
C VAL A 139 -12.90 -18.88 3.36
N ILE A 140 -14.22 -18.86 3.56
CA ILE A 140 -15.07 -20.05 3.56
C ILE A 140 -16.03 -20.03 2.38
N ALA A 141 -16.35 -21.22 1.89
CA ALA A 141 -17.49 -21.46 1.02
C ALA A 141 -18.69 -21.89 1.88
N LEU A 142 -19.86 -21.38 1.55
CA LEU A 142 -21.13 -21.72 2.21
C LEU A 142 -22.02 -22.48 1.23
N ASP A 143 -22.67 -23.54 1.71
CA ASP A 143 -23.77 -24.17 1.00
C ASP A 143 -25.10 -23.42 1.25
N ARG A 144 -26.17 -23.85 0.59
CA ARG A 144 -27.52 -23.29 0.78
C ARG A 144 -28.09 -23.44 2.19
N ALA A 145 -27.58 -24.39 2.97
CA ALA A 145 -27.96 -24.58 4.37
C ALA A 145 -27.10 -23.74 5.35
N GLY A 146 -26.07 -23.05 4.83
CA GLY A 146 -25.13 -22.25 5.60
C GLY A 146 -24.01 -23.08 6.25
N ASN A 147 -23.82 -24.34 5.85
CA ASN A 147 -22.69 -25.14 6.32
C ASN A 147 -21.40 -24.69 5.62
N TYR A 148 -20.29 -24.84 6.33
CA TYR A 148 -18.93 -24.62 5.83
C TYR A 148 -18.00 -25.69 6.41
N ASP A 149 -16.85 -25.92 5.76
CA ASP A 149 -15.85 -26.88 6.25
C ASP A 149 -14.99 -26.24 7.36
N GLU A 150 -14.95 -26.87 8.53
CA GLU A 150 -14.15 -26.43 9.69
C GLU A 150 -12.63 -26.45 9.42
N CYS A 151 -12.17 -27.13 8.37
CA CYS A 151 -10.77 -27.12 7.91
C CYS A 151 -10.46 -25.90 7.02
N PHE A 152 -11.28 -24.85 7.04
CA PHE A 152 -11.21 -23.63 6.22
C PHE A 152 -9.78 -23.13 5.92
N THR A 153 -9.63 -22.44 4.79
CA THR A 153 -8.33 -21.93 4.36
C THR A 153 -8.06 -20.55 4.92
N MET A 154 -6.86 -20.36 5.47
CA MET A 154 -6.39 -19.11 6.06
C MET A 154 -5.00 -18.76 5.53
N CYS A 155 -4.75 -17.48 5.37
CA CYS A 155 -3.45 -16.90 5.03
C CYS A 155 -3.05 -15.89 6.12
N GLY A 156 -1.85 -16.01 6.65
CA GLY A 156 -1.31 -15.08 7.64
C GLY A 156 -0.03 -15.61 8.31
N PRO A 157 0.73 -14.74 9.00
CA PRO A 157 0.54 -13.29 9.05
C PRO A 157 0.83 -12.64 7.69
N VAL A 158 0.01 -11.67 7.31
CA VAL A 158 0.21 -10.78 6.15
C VAL A 158 0.21 -9.32 6.63
N GLN A 159 1.02 -8.50 6.00
CA GLN A 159 1.15 -7.08 6.31
C GLN A 159 0.86 -6.25 5.07
N THR A 160 0.29 -5.06 5.28
CA THR A 160 0.24 -4.01 4.26
C THR A 160 1.35 -2.99 4.52
N TYR A 161 1.86 -2.34 3.48
CA TYR A 161 2.91 -1.34 3.58
C TYR A 161 2.52 -0.08 2.83
N GLU A 162 2.95 1.07 3.36
CA GLU A 162 2.93 2.26 2.52
C GLU A 162 3.97 2.05 1.42
N ASP A 163 3.60 2.27 0.16
CA ASP A 163 4.49 2.03 -0.97
C ASP A 163 4.42 3.10 -2.06
N MET A 164 5.32 2.98 -3.05
CA MET A 164 5.40 3.87 -4.19
C MET A 164 6.09 3.15 -5.34
N ASP A 165 5.61 3.35 -6.56
CA ASP A 165 6.34 2.89 -7.75
C ASP A 165 7.44 3.87 -8.17
N LEU A 166 8.62 3.32 -8.47
CA LEU A 166 9.74 4.04 -9.04
C LEU A 166 9.98 3.58 -10.47
N THR A 167 9.65 4.45 -11.42
CA THR A 167 9.89 4.21 -12.84
C THR A 167 11.28 4.75 -13.25
N LEU A 168 12.07 3.93 -13.93
CA LEU A 168 13.36 4.26 -14.51
C LEU A 168 13.32 4.13 -16.03
N ASP A 169 13.92 5.10 -16.72
CA ASP A 169 14.19 5.01 -18.14
C ASP A 169 15.51 4.24 -18.39
N ALA A 170 15.64 3.60 -19.55
CA ALA A 170 16.90 2.97 -19.94
C ALA A 170 18.02 4.03 -20.04
N GLY A 171 19.12 3.85 -19.32
CA GLY A 171 20.23 4.80 -19.21
C GLY A 171 20.32 5.45 -17.83
N TRP A 172 20.81 6.69 -17.79
CA TRP A 172 20.99 7.44 -16.54
C TRP A 172 19.69 8.10 -16.08
N ASN A 173 19.42 8.01 -14.78
CA ASN A 173 18.28 8.56 -14.07
C ASN A 173 18.76 9.24 -12.79
N LEU A 174 18.13 10.35 -12.41
CA LEU A 174 18.40 11.03 -11.14
C LEU A 174 17.20 10.83 -10.20
N LYS A 175 17.35 9.93 -9.21
CA LYS A 175 16.22 9.42 -8.42
C LYS A 175 16.47 9.49 -6.93
N SER A 176 15.42 9.38 -6.13
CA SER A 176 15.50 9.29 -4.68
C SER A 176 14.35 8.45 -4.12
N VAL A 177 14.32 8.30 -2.80
CA VAL A 177 13.18 7.72 -2.09
C VAL A 177 12.62 8.73 -1.10
N PRO A 178 11.29 8.86 -0.99
CA PRO A 178 10.68 9.89 -0.17
C PRO A 178 10.76 9.58 1.32
N ARG A 179 10.81 8.30 1.70
CA ARG A 179 10.81 7.84 3.09
C ARG A 179 11.82 6.75 3.33
N ARG A 180 12.05 6.42 4.60
CA ARG A 180 12.87 5.27 4.98
C ARG A 180 12.22 3.98 4.47
N LEU A 181 12.97 3.19 3.72
CA LEU A 181 12.50 1.92 3.17
C LEU A 181 12.43 0.81 4.21
N ALA A 182 11.54 -0.15 3.99
CA ALA A 182 11.51 -1.40 4.74
C ALA A 182 12.83 -2.18 4.53
N PRO A 183 13.42 -2.81 5.56
CA PRO A 183 14.75 -3.41 5.45
C PRO A 183 14.92 -4.45 4.33
N PHE A 184 13.85 -5.20 4.01
CA PHE A 184 13.85 -6.22 2.95
C PHE A 184 13.79 -5.62 1.53
N ASN A 185 13.54 -4.32 1.41
CA ASN A 185 13.37 -3.60 0.15
C ASN A 185 14.31 -2.39 0.05
N ALA A 186 15.30 -2.28 0.95
CA ALA A 186 16.18 -1.11 1.03
C ALA A 186 17.46 -1.21 0.19
N ASP A 187 17.79 -2.37 -0.39
CA ASP A 187 18.98 -2.53 -1.20
C ASP A 187 18.81 -1.95 -2.62
N THR A 188 19.92 -1.71 -3.30
CA THR A 188 19.90 -1.05 -4.61
C THR A 188 19.16 -1.84 -5.70
N CYS A 189 19.16 -3.17 -5.65
CA CYS A 189 18.52 -3.99 -6.68
C CYS A 189 17.00 -4.00 -6.46
N SER A 190 16.56 -4.10 -5.21
CA SER A 190 15.13 -4.01 -4.87
C SER A 190 14.52 -2.65 -5.23
N VAL A 191 15.29 -1.57 -5.09
CA VAL A 191 14.80 -0.19 -5.29
C VAL A 191 14.90 0.30 -6.73
N PHE A 192 15.90 -0.16 -7.48
CA PHE A 192 16.21 0.38 -8.81
C PHE A 192 16.34 -0.71 -9.88
N GLY A 193 15.94 -1.94 -9.58
CA GLY A 193 16.02 -3.08 -10.49
C GLY A 193 17.38 -3.79 -10.50
N GLU A 194 17.37 -5.05 -10.89
CA GLU A 194 18.59 -5.86 -11.01
C GLU A 194 19.51 -5.32 -12.11
N GLY A 195 20.82 -5.30 -11.84
CA GLY A 195 21.82 -4.84 -12.81
C GLY A 195 22.01 -3.31 -12.87
N SER A 196 21.25 -2.55 -12.10
CA SER A 196 21.42 -1.10 -11.99
C SER A 196 22.72 -0.71 -11.27
N THR A 197 23.39 0.31 -11.79
CA THR A 197 24.56 0.95 -11.13
C THR A 197 24.10 2.21 -10.41
N VAL A 198 24.33 2.26 -9.10
CA VAL A 198 23.90 3.38 -8.26
C VAL A 198 25.11 4.10 -7.70
N ILE A 199 25.14 5.43 -7.84
CA ILE A 199 26.17 6.29 -7.25
C ILE A 199 25.54 7.50 -6.55
N TYR A 200 26.20 7.98 -5.50
CA TYR A 200 25.80 9.14 -4.70
C TYR A 200 27.00 10.07 -4.51
N TRP A 201 26.82 11.38 -4.61
CA TRP A 201 27.86 12.36 -4.28
C TRP A 201 27.64 12.89 -2.85
N ASP A 202 28.62 12.69 -1.97
CA ASP A 202 28.54 13.07 -0.55
C ASP A 202 29.11 14.46 -0.24
N GLY A 203 29.47 15.22 -1.27
CA GLY A 203 30.12 16.53 -1.13
C GLY A 203 31.64 16.50 -1.35
N ALA A 204 32.25 15.33 -1.28
CA ALA A 204 33.70 15.16 -1.42
C ALA A 204 34.08 14.10 -2.46
N CYS A 205 33.34 12.98 -2.52
CA CYS A 205 33.60 11.91 -3.47
C CYS A 205 32.33 11.12 -3.85
N TRP A 206 32.46 10.33 -4.92
CA TRP A 206 31.42 9.42 -5.36
C TRP A 206 31.39 8.16 -4.49
N GLN A 207 30.20 7.83 -4.01
CA GLN A 207 29.89 6.67 -3.19
C GLN A 207 29.10 5.64 -3.98
N PHE A 208 29.30 4.37 -3.65
CA PHE A 208 28.53 3.23 -4.17
C PHE A 208 27.67 2.68 -3.02
N PRO A 209 26.45 3.21 -2.82
CA PRO A 209 25.60 2.81 -1.70
C PRO A 209 25.19 1.34 -1.85
N LYS A 210 25.07 0.65 -0.72
CA LYS A 210 24.46 -0.70 -0.66
C LYS A 210 22.98 -0.65 -0.30
N THR A 211 22.59 0.40 0.40
CA THR A 211 21.23 0.65 0.87
C THR A 211 20.83 2.06 0.47
N ILE A 212 19.57 2.21 0.10
CA ILE A 212 18.99 3.49 -0.30
C ILE A 212 18.32 4.14 0.90
N GLU A 213 18.69 5.39 1.13
CA GLU A 213 18.22 6.21 2.24
C GLU A 213 17.49 7.45 1.71
N PRO A 214 16.44 7.92 2.42
CA PRO A 214 15.78 9.19 2.12
C PRO A 214 16.73 10.38 2.29
N CYS A 215 16.28 11.57 1.91
CA CYS A 215 17.06 12.82 1.82
C CYS A 215 18.21 12.82 0.80
N LYS A 216 18.69 11.66 0.33
CA LYS A 216 19.75 11.54 -0.68
C LYS A 216 19.16 11.38 -2.08
N GLY A 217 19.80 12.03 -3.05
CA GLY A 217 19.56 11.80 -4.47
C GLY A 217 20.61 10.87 -5.05
N TYR A 218 20.25 10.02 -6.01
CA TYR A 218 21.13 9.00 -6.57
C TYR A 218 21.17 9.10 -8.08
N TRP A 219 22.36 8.94 -8.62
CA TRP A 219 22.57 8.70 -10.04
C TRP A 219 22.46 7.21 -10.28
N VAL A 220 21.44 6.81 -11.04
CA VAL A 220 21.11 5.42 -11.30
C VAL A 220 21.23 5.17 -12.79
N TYR A 221 22.13 4.28 -13.18
CA TYR A 221 22.17 3.75 -14.54
C TYR A 221 21.48 2.40 -14.57
N THR A 222 20.43 2.26 -15.38
CA THR A 222 19.81 0.96 -15.69
C THR A 222 19.96 0.65 -17.18
N PRO A 223 20.28 -0.60 -17.58
CA PRO A 223 20.38 -0.93 -19.00
C PRO A 223 19.03 -0.93 -19.73
N GLU A 224 17.94 -1.25 -19.03
CA GLU A 224 16.58 -1.34 -19.58
C GLU A 224 15.64 -0.51 -18.71
N ALA A 225 14.57 0.01 -19.31
CA ALA A 225 13.54 0.70 -18.54
C ALA A 225 12.84 -0.31 -17.63
N CYS A 226 12.59 0.08 -16.39
CA CYS A 226 11.96 -0.79 -15.41
C CYS A 226 11.14 0.02 -14.41
N GLU A 227 10.24 -0.69 -13.73
CA GLU A 227 9.44 -0.16 -12.65
C GLU A 227 9.58 -1.10 -11.45
N THR A 228 9.75 -0.50 -10.28
CA THR A 228 9.88 -1.22 -9.01
C THR A 228 9.00 -0.57 -7.96
N ASN A 229 8.21 -1.37 -7.26
CA ASN A 229 7.44 -0.92 -6.10
C ASN A 229 8.35 -0.92 -4.86
N VAL A 230 8.50 0.24 -4.23
CA VAL A 230 9.27 0.38 -2.98
C VAL A 230 8.37 0.49 -1.78
N LYS A 231 8.65 -0.28 -0.74
CA LYS A 231 7.87 -0.35 0.49
C LYS A 231 8.56 0.44 1.59
N PHE A 232 7.83 1.34 2.23
CA PHE A 232 8.33 2.16 3.32
C PHE A 232 8.29 1.40 4.63
N LYS A 233 9.22 1.76 5.53
CA LYS A 233 9.25 1.25 6.89
C LYS A 233 7.98 1.74 7.60
N PRO A 234 7.11 0.84 8.07
CA PRO A 234 5.91 1.25 8.80
C PRO A 234 6.27 1.99 10.08
N MET A 235 5.47 3.00 10.42
CA MET A 235 5.60 3.66 11.72
C MET A 235 5.16 2.70 12.83
N PRO A 236 5.99 2.47 13.86
CA PRO A 236 5.63 1.57 14.95
C PRO A 236 4.36 2.04 15.69
N VAL A 237 3.33 1.20 15.69
CA VAL A 237 2.09 1.48 16.44
C VAL A 237 2.39 1.40 17.94
N GLY A 238 2.24 2.52 18.66
CA GLY A 238 2.36 2.54 20.13
C GLY A 238 3.79 2.49 20.67
N SER A 239 4.82 2.76 19.84
CA SER A 239 6.20 2.83 20.32
C SER A 239 6.44 4.07 21.20
N ALA A 240 7.01 3.85 22.39
CA ALA A 240 7.52 4.92 23.26
C ALA A 240 8.75 5.64 22.68
N THR A 241 9.31 5.14 21.57
CA THR A 241 10.44 5.72 20.83
C THR A 241 9.95 6.07 19.42
N PRO A 242 9.48 7.31 19.18
CA PRO A 242 9.08 7.73 17.84
C PRO A 242 10.29 7.65 16.90
N ASP A 243 10.06 7.25 15.65
CA ASP A 243 11.11 7.26 14.64
C ASP A 243 11.55 8.71 14.39
N VAL A 244 12.86 8.94 14.45
CA VAL A 244 13.42 10.26 14.12
C VAL A 244 13.32 10.46 12.61
N PRO A 245 12.74 11.59 12.14
CA PRO A 245 12.72 11.94 10.73
C PRO A 245 14.11 11.88 10.11
N ALA A 246 14.17 11.47 8.86
CA ALA A 246 15.45 11.44 8.15
C ALA A 246 16.05 12.86 8.04
N SER A 247 17.37 12.91 8.08
CA SER A 247 18.11 14.14 7.83
C SER A 247 19.46 13.83 7.18
N LEU A 248 20.00 14.83 6.50
CA LEU A 248 21.26 14.76 5.79
C LEU A 248 22.05 16.03 6.06
N ASP A 249 23.26 15.88 6.60
CA ASP A 249 24.20 16.99 6.72
C ASP A 249 24.83 17.27 5.36
N LEU A 250 24.79 18.54 4.97
CA LEU A 250 25.25 19.04 3.69
C LEU A 250 26.40 20.01 3.92
N CYS A 251 27.52 19.76 3.26
CA CYS A 251 28.64 20.70 3.22
C CYS A 251 28.44 21.75 2.13
N ALA A 252 29.11 22.90 2.27
CA ALA A 252 29.22 23.89 1.21
C ALA A 252 29.70 23.29 -0.13
N GLY A 253 29.13 23.76 -1.23
CA GLY A 253 29.35 23.23 -2.58
C GLY A 253 28.16 22.43 -3.11
N TRP A 254 28.39 21.70 -4.20
CA TRP A 254 27.38 20.84 -4.80
C TRP A 254 27.15 19.58 -3.98
N GLN A 255 25.87 19.29 -3.73
CA GLN A 255 25.39 18.11 -3.00
C GLN A 255 24.24 17.45 -3.76
N MET A 256 24.04 16.15 -3.54
CA MET A 256 22.87 15.43 -4.04
C MET A 256 21.84 15.25 -2.93
N ILE A 257 20.60 15.60 -3.22
CA ILE A 257 19.48 15.44 -2.29
C ILE A 257 18.29 14.79 -2.98
N GLY A 258 17.39 14.23 -2.19
CA GLY A 258 16.14 13.63 -2.65
C GLY A 258 14.94 14.36 -2.07
N HIS A 259 13.83 14.38 -2.80
CA HIS A 259 12.56 14.82 -2.22
C HIS A 259 12.09 13.83 -1.15
N THR A 260 11.48 14.34 -0.07
CA THR A 260 11.12 13.56 1.13
C THR A 260 9.61 13.53 1.39
N SER A 261 8.81 13.53 0.33
CA SER A 261 7.37 13.33 0.43
C SER A 261 6.87 12.49 -0.74
N THR A 262 5.81 11.74 -0.50
CA THR A 262 5.01 11.01 -1.52
C THR A 262 4.07 11.95 -2.28
N GLN A 263 4.05 13.23 -1.89
CA GLN A 263 3.33 14.31 -2.55
C GLN A 263 4.32 15.41 -3.00
N PRO A 264 4.04 16.10 -4.10
CA PRO A 264 4.87 17.19 -4.55
C PRO A 264 4.79 18.36 -3.56
N ALA A 265 5.92 18.98 -3.26
CA ALA A 265 5.95 20.14 -2.37
C ALA A 265 6.89 21.21 -2.91
N HIS A 266 6.58 22.47 -2.63
CA HIS A 266 7.41 23.57 -3.07
C HIS A 266 8.80 23.49 -2.39
N TRP A 267 9.87 23.76 -3.14
CA TRP A 267 11.25 23.65 -2.65
C TRP A 267 11.48 24.43 -1.35
N SER A 268 10.78 25.55 -1.15
CA SER A 268 10.93 26.38 0.06
C SER A 268 10.40 25.71 1.31
N GLU A 269 9.41 24.82 1.16
CA GLU A 269 8.87 23.98 2.21
C GLU A 269 9.77 22.76 2.41
N THR A 270 10.06 22.03 1.33
CA THR A 270 10.95 20.86 1.36
C THR A 270 12.29 21.19 2.00
N LEU A 271 12.88 22.35 1.66
CA LEU A 271 14.20 22.77 2.14
C LEU A 271 14.11 23.81 3.27
N GLY A 272 12.98 23.89 3.98
CA GLY A 272 12.76 24.85 5.05
C GLY A 272 13.79 24.75 6.18
N SER A 273 14.35 23.56 6.44
CA SER A 273 15.41 23.38 7.44
C SER A 273 16.74 24.06 7.07
N LEU A 274 16.92 24.39 5.79
CA LEU A 274 18.08 25.09 5.26
C LEU A 274 17.86 26.61 5.20
N GLN A 275 16.80 27.14 5.81
CA GLN A 275 16.58 28.57 5.94
C GLN A 275 17.47 29.15 7.05
N SER A 276 18.36 30.08 6.70
CA SER A 276 19.26 30.75 7.64
C SER A 276 18.60 31.91 8.38
N ASP A 277 17.65 32.60 7.73
CA ASP A 277 16.86 33.69 8.34
C ASP A 277 15.40 33.60 7.88
N LYS A 278 14.51 33.38 8.85
CA LYS A 278 13.06 33.24 8.64
C LYS A 278 12.37 34.54 8.23
N ILE A 279 12.99 35.69 8.49
CA ILE A 279 12.39 37.01 8.24
C ILE A 279 12.63 37.47 6.80
N ILE A 280 13.76 37.08 6.19
CA ILE A 280 14.21 37.61 4.88
C ILE A 280 14.24 36.50 3.80
N ALA A 281 13.60 35.34 4.04
CA ALA A 281 13.63 34.18 3.12
C ALA A 281 15.06 33.87 2.63
N ASN A 282 16.05 33.97 3.53
CA ASN A 282 17.44 33.71 3.20
C ASN A 282 17.73 32.23 3.46
N TYR A 283 18.20 31.54 2.43
CA TYR A 283 18.51 30.11 2.46
C TYR A 283 20.02 29.89 2.45
N LYS A 284 20.47 28.76 2.99
CA LYS A 284 21.87 28.30 2.99
C LYS A 284 22.34 27.82 1.62
N PHE A 285 21.46 27.71 0.64
CA PHE A 285 21.77 27.33 -0.74
C PHE A 285 21.44 28.46 -1.72
N SER A 286 21.85 28.30 -2.97
CA SER A 286 21.55 29.27 -4.05
C SER A 286 20.95 28.66 -5.31
N ASN A 287 21.10 27.35 -5.53
CA ASN A 287 20.61 26.68 -6.73
C ASN A 287 20.08 25.30 -6.40
N ILE A 288 19.06 24.89 -7.14
CA ILE A 288 18.52 23.53 -7.18
C ILE A 288 18.35 23.19 -8.66
N ILE A 289 18.89 22.06 -9.07
CA ILE A 289 18.78 21.55 -10.44
C ILE A 289 18.41 20.06 -10.40
N THR A 290 17.79 19.57 -11.46
CA THR A 290 17.47 18.15 -11.61
C THR A 290 17.68 17.71 -13.05
N TYR A 291 17.47 16.42 -13.28
CA TYR A 291 17.61 15.78 -14.58
C TYR A 291 16.50 14.77 -14.81
N SER A 292 15.92 14.80 -16.00
CA SER A 292 15.12 13.70 -16.55
C SER A 292 15.64 13.38 -17.95
N GLN A 293 15.38 12.17 -18.45
CA GLN A 293 15.78 11.85 -19.82
C GLN A 293 15.00 12.65 -20.86
N ASN A 294 13.73 12.94 -20.57
CA ASN A 294 12.84 13.65 -21.49
C ASN A 294 13.20 15.13 -21.61
N GLU A 295 13.71 15.75 -20.55
CA GLU A 295 13.98 17.20 -20.52
C GLU A 295 15.47 17.53 -20.51
N GLY A 296 16.32 16.57 -20.14
CA GLY A 296 17.73 16.79 -19.87
C GLY A 296 17.95 17.47 -18.52
N TRP A 297 18.98 18.29 -18.43
CA TRP A 297 19.30 19.06 -17.23
C TRP A 297 18.57 20.40 -17.21
N GLY A 298 18.04 20.77 -16.05
CA GLY A 298 17.55 22.11 -15.81
C GLY A 298 17.23 22.35 -14.34
N GLY A 299 16.54 23.44 -14.08
CA GLY A 299 16.34 23.97 -12.74
C GLY A 299 17.22 25.18 -12.50
N THR A 300 16.57 26.26 -12.12
CA THR A 300 17.00 27.21 -11.10
C THR A 300 15.87 28.22 -10.90
N ILE A 301 15.88 28.81 -9.72
CA ILE A 301 14.75 29.28 -8.93
C ILE A 301 14.40 30.71 -9.36
N ASN A 302 13.18 30.96 -9.85
CA ASN A 302 12.69 32.33 -9.84
C ASN A 302 12.30 32.65 -8.39
N LEU A 303 13.11 33.46 -7.70
CA LEU A 303 12.77 33.98 -6.36
C LEU A 303 11.59 35.00 -6.40
N GLY A 304 10.94 35.14 -7.57
CA GLY A 304 9.73 35.91 -7.78
C GLY A 304 8.47 35.11 -7.42
N PHE A 305 7.65 35.74 -6.58
CA PHE A 305 6.40 35.27 -5.99
C PHE A 305 5.51 34.33 -6.82
N LEU A 306 5.10 33.24 -6.15
CA LEU A 306 3.83 32.51 -6.26
C LEU A 306 3.34 32.23 -7.68
N ASP A 307 3.81 31.13 -8.25
CA ASP A 307 3.08 30.46 -9.33
C ASP A 307 2.10 29.44 -8.72
N LEU A 308 0.84 29.53 -9.14
CA LEU A 308 -0.22 28.61 -8.76
C LEU A 308 0.16 27.19 -9.19
N PHE A 309 -0.08 26.21 -8.31
CA PHE A 309 -0.03 24.79 -8.65
C PHE A 309 -1.01 24.50 -9.81
N ALA A 310 -0.51 24.42 -11.03
CA ALA A 310 -1.21 23.70 -12.08
C ALA A 310 -0.83 22.23 -11.91
N GLN A 311 -1.81 21.37 -11.57
CA GLN A 311 -1.60 19.94 -11.66
C GLN A 311 -1.37 19.62 -13.14
N PRO A 312 -0.22 19.04 -13.47
CA PRO A 312 0.09 18.89 -14.86
C PRO A 312 -0.49 17.54 -15.32
N GLU A 313 -1.53 17.61 -16.16
CA GLU A 313 -2.30 16.46 -16.68
C GLU A 313 -1.52 15.74 -17.79
N SER A 314 -0.33 15.21 -17.49
CA SER A 314 0.41 14.39 -18.46
C SER A 314 1.05 13.20 -17.80
N GLU A 315 0.94 12.04 -18.43
CA GLU A 315 1.56 10.76 -18.03
C GLU A 315 3.08 10.79 -18.15
N ILE A 316 3.63 11.64 -19.04
CA ILE A 316 5.07 11.78 -19.24
C ILE A 316 5.67 12.55 -18.06
N PRO A 317 6.75 12.08 -17.40
CA PRO A 317 7.41 12.83 -16.34
C PRO A 317 8.16 14.07 -16.86
N TYR A 318 7.96 15.22 -16.21
CA TYR A 318 8.69 16.48 -16.47
C TYR A 318 9.16 17.20 -15.18
N PRO A 319 9.95 16.54 -14.32
CA PRO A 319 10.42 17.11 -13.06
C PRO A 319 11.26 18.39 -13.22
N VAL A 320 11.94 18.59 -14.36
CA VAL A 320 12.73 19.81 -14.62
C VAL A 320 11.78 20.99 -14.79
N GLN A 321 10.81 20.88 -15.70
CA GLN A 321 9.82 21.92 -15.94
C GLN A 321 9.01 22.19 -14.68
N THR A 322 8.60 21.16 -13.93
CA THR A 322 7.89 21.34 -12.66
C THR A 322 8.69 22.15 -11.66
N LEU A 323 9.99 21.87 -11.51
CA LEU A 323 10.86 22.66 -10.64
C LEU A 323 10.99 24.12 -11.13
N GLU A 324 11.06 24.35 -12.45
CA GLU A 324 11.22 25.68 -13.02
C GLU A 324 9.95 26.53 -13.02
N SER A 325 8.79 25.92 -13.27
CA SER A 325 7.52 26.64 -13.46
C SER A 325 6.69 26.77 -12.18
N SER A 326 6.75 25.80 -11.27
CA SER A 326 5.98 25.84 -10.01
C SER A 326 6.86 25.78 -8.77
N GLY A 327 8.18 25.62 -8.91
CA GLY A 327 9.07 25.44 -7.77
C GLY A 327 8.84 24.14 -7.01
N ALA A 328 8.06 23.20 -7.56
CA ALA A 328 7.75 21.96 -6.87
C ALA A 328 8.87 20.92 -7.05
N MET A 329 9.20 20.27 -5.95
CA MET A 329 9.98 19.02 -5.91
C MET A 329 8.99 17.86 -5.88
N VAL A 330 9.25 16.81 -6.66
CA VAL A 330 8.31 15.69 -6.87
C VAL A 330 8.83 14.39 -6.27
N PRO A 331 7.93 13.46 -5.88
CA PRO A 331 8.29 12.16 -5.31
C PRO A 331 9.21 11.35 -6.23
N GLY A 332 10.10 10.57 -5.64
CA GLY A 332 11.01 9.68 -6.38
C GLY A 332 12.13 10.39 -7.17
N GLN A 333 12.14 11.72 -7.24
CA GLN A 333 13.10 12.49 -8.03
C GLN A 333 14.31 12.95 -7.20
N GLY A 334 15.51 12.76 -7.76
CA GLY A 334 16.75 13.28 -7.18
C GLY A 334 17.04 14.71 -7.66
N TYR A 335 17.82 15.45 -6.87
CA TYR A 335 18.19 16.83 -7.15
C TYR A 335 19.65 17.08 -6.79
N TRP A 336 20.22 18.08 -7.45
CA TRP A 336 21.48 18.70 -7.06
C TRP A 336 21.19 20.05 -6.42
N ILE A 337 21.81 20.31 -5.28
CA ILE A 337 21.70 21.57 -4.56
C ILE A 337 23.08 22.18 -4.38
N PHE A 338 23.21 23.49 -4.61
CA PHE A 338 24.44 24.22 -4.34
C PHE A 338 24.34 24.93 -2.99
N MET A 339 25.01 24.38 -1.99
CA MET A 339 25.12 24.94 -0.65
C MET A 339 26.16 26.07 -0.61
N LYS A 340 25.77 27.24 -0.08
CA LYS A 340 26.67 28.38 0.18
C LYS A 340 27.48 28.17 1.46
N GLU A 341 26.90 27.47 2.42
CA GLU A 341 27.46 27.12 3.73
C GLU A 341 26.87 25.79 4.21
N ASP A 342 27.46 25.21 5.25
CA ASP A 342 27.01 23.94 5.79
C ASP A 342 25.60 24.04 6.42
N GLY A 343 24.82 22.98 6.29
CA GLY A 343 23.48 22.90 6.86
C GLY A 343 22.93 21.49 6.93
N THR A 344 21.87 21.31 7.72
CA THR A 344 21.20 20.01 7.87
C THR A 344 19.88 20.05 7.12
N TYR A 345 19.76 19.25 6.08
CA TYR A 345 18.51 19.01 5.38
C TYR A 345 17.68 18.02 6.20
N ALA A 346 16.50 18.43 6.67
CA ALA A 346 15.56 17.58 7.39
C ALA A 346 14.35 17.24 6.52
N SER A 347 13.93 15.98 6.60
CA SER A 347 12.76 15.46 5.88
C SER A 347 11.45 16.16 6.29
N ILE A 348 10.53 16.31 5.33
CA ILE A 348 9.18 16.84 5.54
C ILE A 348 8.12 15.75 5.74
N GLU A 349 8.51 14.47 5.82
CA GLU A 349 7.67 13.27 5.92
C GLU A 349 6.53 13.33 6.96
N ASN A 350 6.57 14.26 7.91
CA ASN A 350 5.61 14.42 9.01
C ASN A 350 4.65 15.61 8.89
N VAL A 351 4.63 16.33 7.76
CA VAL A 351 3.64 17.39 7.55
C VAL A 351 2.43 16.78 6.85
N GLU A 352 1.34 16.55 7.60
CA GLU A 352 0.02 16.38 7.00
C GLU A 352 -0.26 17.62 6.13
N LEU A 353 -0.06 17.50 4.81
CA LEU A 353 -0.42 18.53 3.84
C LEU A 353 -1.95 18.57 3.59
N TYR A 354 -2.73 17.79 4.35
CA TYR A 354 -4.18 17.90 4.38
C TYR A 354 -4.58 19.18 5.11
N GLN A 355 -4.80 20.24 4.33
CA GLN A 355 -5.74 21.27 4.73
C GLN A 355 -7.08 20.57 4.98
N ALA A 356 -7.57 20.71 6.20
CA ALA A 356 -8.94 20.38 6.56
C ALA A 356 -9.90 21.00 5.53
N GLU A 357 -10.68 20.17 4.85
CA GLU A 357 -11.98 20.60 4.33
C GLU A 357 -13.01 20.64 5.46
#